data_AF-A0A359M5Q3-F1
#
_entry.id   AF-A0A359M5Q3-F1
#
_cell.length_a   1.000
_cell.length_b   1.000
_cell.length_c   1.000
_cell.angle_alpha   90.00
_cell.angle_beta   90.00
_cell.angle_gamma   90.00
#
_symmetry.space_group_name_H-M   'P 1'
#
loop_
_entity.id
_entity.type
_entity.pdbx_description
1 polymer ?
#
loop_
_entity_poly.entity_id
_entity_poly.type
_entity_poly.pdbx_seq_one_letter_code
_entity_poly.pdbx_strand_id
1 'polypeptide(L)'
;MMIRSFAEAIATMEGFYKPGSIAARNNNPGNLRSWGTLPTRDGYAVFPTAAAGWGALEKQVARNIGRGLTLEEFFGGKAGVYAGYAPALDRNDPIRYARFVGKRLGVDISTRLDTLTLQASPPRPRKARGRRSRPSSSTKGAASPSRSLLPPPPRSAS
;
A
#
# COMPACT_ATOMS: atom_id res chain seq x y z
N MET A 1 -8.15 -10.33 0.69
CA MET A 1 -7.09 -9.76 1.55
C MET A 1 -6.46 -8.48 0.99
N MET A 2 -6.17 -8.39 -0.33
CA MET A 2 -5.58 -7.17 -0.94
C MET A 2 -6.49 -5.91 -0.88
N ILE A 3 -7.78 -6.04 -1.25
CA ILE A 3 -8.72 -4.90 -1.31
C ILE A 3 -8.81 -4.16 0.03
N ARG A 4 -8.88 -4.92 1.13
CA ARG A 4 -8.95 -4.37 2.49
C ARG A 4 -7.69 -3.56 2.83
N SER A 5 -6.50 -4.11 2.60
CA SER A 5 -5.24 -3.41 2.86
C SER A 5 -5.07 -2.16 2.00
N PHE A 6 -5.55 -2.19 0.75
CA PHE A 6 -5.57 -1.03 -0.14
C PHE A 6 -6.50 0.06 0.41
N ALA A 7 -7.73 -0.32 0.77
CA ALA A 7 -8.71 0.58 1.38
C ALA A 7 -8.16 1.20 2.68
N GLU A 8 -7.47 0.43 3.52
CA GLU A 8 -6.83 0.92 4.74
C GLU A 8 -5.72 1.93 4.48
N ALA A 9 -4.93 1.71 3.43
CA ALA A 9 -3.91 2.66 3.01
C ALA A 9 -4.53 3.99 2.55
N ILE A 10 -5.61 3.93 1.75
CA ILE A 10 -6.37 5.13 1.39
C ILE A 10 -6.89 5.82 2.65
N ALA A 11 -7.60 5.11 3.53
CA ALA A 11 -8.19 5.70 4.72
C ALA A 11 -7.18 6.36 5.67
N THR A 12 -5.98 5.81 5.73
CA THR A 12 -4.86 6.42 6.45
C THR A 12 -4.45 7.75 5.82
N MET A 13 -4.32 7.80 4.49
CA MET A 13 -3.98 9.02 3.75
C MET A 13 -5.06 10.10 3.89
N GLU A 14 -6.34 9.70 3.77
CA GLU A 14 -7.50 10.57 3.93
C GLU A 14 -7.68 11.09 5.37
N GLY A 15 -6.94 10.53 6.32
CA GLY A 15 -6.97 10.93 7.72
C GLY A 15 -8.19 10.41 8.48
N PHE A 16 -8.80 9.30 8.05
CA PHE A 16 -9.96 8.69 8.72
C PHE A 16 -9.70 8.39 10.21
N TYR A 17 -8.47 8.03 10.57
CA TYR A 17 -8.07 7.75 11.95
C TYR A 17 -7.67 8.99 12.75
N LYS A 18 -7.67 10.18 12.15
CA LYS A 18 -7.40 11.44 12.85
C LYS A 18 -8.70 11.93 13.49
N PRO A 19 -8.78 12.07 14.82
CA PRO A 19 -9.98 12.58 15.48
C PRO A 19 -10.42 13.92 14.88
N GLY A 20 -11.71 14.04 14.60
CA GLY A 20 -12.30 15.26 14.06
C GLY A 20 -12.04 15.54 12.57
N SER A 21 -11.33 14.68 11.84
CA SER A 21 -11.18 14.84 10.37
C SER A 21 -12.53 14.74 9.65
N ILE A 22 -12.63 15.32 8.44
CA ILE A 22 -13.83 15.22 7.61
C ILE A 22 -14.19 13.74 7.38
N ALA A 23 -13.21 12.92 7.02
CA ALA A 23 -13.36 11.48 6.84
C ALA A 23 -13.98 10.79 8.08
N ALA A 24 -13.47 11.10 9.27
CA ALA A 24 -13.98 10.55 10.52
C ALA A 24 -15.43 11.01 10.81
N ARG A 25 -15.69 12.33 10.72
CA ARG A 25 -17.01 12.91 10.98
C ARG A 25 -18.08 12.40 10.02
N ASN A 26 -17.70 12.13 8.76
CA ASN A 26 -18.61 11.68 7.70
C ASN A 26 -18.74 10.15 7.63
N ASN A 27 -18.09 9.39 8.53
CA ASN A 27 -17.98 7.93 8.42
C ASN A 27 -17.47 7.47 7.04
N ASN A 28 -16.62 8.28 6.41
CA ASN A 28 -16.21 8.13 5.02
C ASN A 28 -14.70 7.90 4.95
N PRO A 29 -14.24 6.64 5.09
CA PRO A 29 -12.81 6.33 5.10
C PRO A 29 -12.13 6.64 3.77
N GLY A 30 -12.87 6.77 2.67
CA GLY A 30 -12.31 7.09 1.36
C GLY A 30 -12.39 8.56 0.97
N ASN A 31 -12.99 9.43 1.80
CA ASN A 31 -13.45 10.74 1.35
C ASN A 31 -14.13 10.64 -0.04
N LEU A 32 -15.03 9.67 -0.20
CA LEU A 32 -15.78 9.49 -1.44
C LEU A 32 -16.67 10.70 -1.67
N ARG A 33 -16.58 11.33 -2.84
CA ARG A 33 -17.34 12.56 -3.15
C ARG A 33 -18.85 12.35 -3.15
N SER A 34 -19.32 11.19 -3.61
CA SER A 34 -20.73 10.82 -3.64
C SER A 34 -20.91 9.29 -3.56
N TRP A 35 -22.08 8.83 -3.09
CA TRP A 35 -22.41 7.42 -3.07
C TRP A 35 -23.93 7.19 -3.09
N GLY A 36 -24.47 6.82 -4.25
CA GLY A 36 -25.92 6.65 -4.43
C GLY A 36 -26.67 7.95 -4.12
N THR A 37 -27.68 7.86 -3.26
CA THR A 37 -28.52 8.99 -2.82
C THR A 37 -28.10 9.55 -1.46
N LEU A 38 -26.95 9.14 -0.92
CA LEU A 38 -26.48 9.65 0.37
C LEU A 38 -26.20 11.15 0.29
N PRO A 39 -26.51 11.90 1.37
CA PRO A 39 -26.22 13.32 1.42
C PRO A 39 -24.70 13.57 1.39
N THR A 40 -24.32 14.77 0.98
CA THR A 40 -22.94 15.24 1.01
C THR A 40 -22.75 16.31 2.07
N ARG A 41 -21.57 16.32 2.71
CA ARG A 41 -21.11 17.37 3.63
C ARG A 41 -19.63 17.63 3.36
N ASP A 42 -19.25 18.89 3.29
CA ASP A 42 -17.88 19.32 2.95
C ASP A 42 -17.39 18.76 1.60
N GLY A 43 -18.30 18.50 0.66
CA GLY A 43 -17.99 17.94 -0.66
C GLY A 43 -17.83 16.40 -0.71
N TYR A 44 -18.15 15.71 0.39
CA TYR A 44 -18.01 14.26 0.51
C TYR A 44 -19.31 13.59 0.98
N ALA A 45 -19.55 12.35 0.54
CA ALA A 45 -20.66 11.54 1.01
C ALA A 45 -20.60 11.33 2.53
N VAL A 46 -21.76 11.37 3.16
CA VAL A 46 -21.92 11.08 4.59
C VAL A 46 -22.55 9.71 4.74
N PHE A 47 -21.82 8.79 5.36
CA PHE A 47 -22.30 7.43 5.59
C PHE A 47 -23.00 7.33 6.95
N PRO A 48 -24.07 6.53 7.05
CA PRO A 48 -24.75 6.30 8.33
C PRO A 48 -23.83 5.68 9.39
N THR A 49 -22.89 4.82 8.97
CA THR A 49 -21.93 4.16 9.86
C THR A 49 -20.57 4.03 9.18
N ALA A 50 -19.50 3.95 9.98
CA ALA A 50 -18.16 3.69 9.47
C ALA A 50 -18.11 2.38 8.65
N ALA A 51 -18.84 1.33 9.08
CA ALA A 51 -18.92 0.07 8.36
C ALA A 51 -19.50 0.23 6.94
N ALA A 52 -20.53 1.07 6.78
CA ALA A 52 -21.09 1.38 5.47
C ALA A 52 -20.08 2.12 4.58
N GLY A 53 -19.33 3.08 5.14
CA GLY A 53 -18.27 3.79 4.43
C GLY A 53 -17.12 2.88 4.01
N TRP A 54 -16.70 1.95 4.86
CA TRP A 54 -15.70 0.94 4.52
C TRP A 54 -16.18 0.03 3.39
N GLY A 55 -17.42 -0.46 3.46
CA GLY A 55 -18.00 -1.26 2.38
C GLY A 55 -18.07 -0.52 1.06
N ALA A 56 -18.33 0.79 1.07
CA ALA A 56 -18.32 1.63 -0.13
C ALA A 56 -16.90 1.80 -0.70
N LEU A 57 -15.92 2.11 0.16
CA LEU A 57 -14.53 2.24 -0.24
C LEU A 57 -13.98 0.95 -0.85
N GLU A 58 -14.22 -0.20 -0.21
CA GLU A 58 -13.77 -1.49 -0.70
C GLU A 58 -14.41 -1.83 -2.06
N LYS A 59 -15.70 -1.53 -2.26
CA LYS A 59 -16.38 -1.68 -3.56
C LYS A 59 -15.75 -0.79 -4.63
N GLN A 60 -15.41 0.46 -4.31
CA GLN A 60 -14.77 1.38 -5.26
C GLN A 60 -13.36 0.91 -5.65
N VAL A 61 -12.57 0.46 -4.67
CA VAL A 61 -11.25 -0.13 -4.91
C VAL A 61 -11.36 -1.36 -5.80
N ALA A 62 -12.23 -2.32 -5.45
CA ALA A 62 -12.42 -3.54 -6.21
C ALA A 62 -12.81 -3.28 -7.67
N ARG A 63 -13.76 -2.36 -7.89
CA ARG A 63 -14.20 -1.95 -9.24
C ARG A 63 -13.04 -1.44 -10.10
N ASN A 64 -12.16 -0.64 -9.52
CA ASN A 64 -11.09 0.02 -10.27
C ASN A 64 -9.84 -0.86 -10.42
N ILE A 65 -9.59 -1.81 -9.51
CA ILE A 65 -8.56 -2.84 -9.70
C ILE A 65 -8.84 -3.67 -10.96
N GLY A 66 -10.11 -4.03 -11.21
CA GLY A 66 -10.51 -4.79 -12.40
C GLY A 66 -10.32 -4.06 -13.73
N ARG A 67 -9.97 -2.77 -13.74
CA ARG A 67 -9.68 -1.98 -14.95
C ARG A 67 -8.27 -2.19 -15.49
N GLY A 68 -7.42 -2.94 -14.78
CA GLY A 68 -6.05 -3.18 -15.20
C GLY A 68 -5.17 -1.93 -15.21
N LEU A 69 -5.37 -1.08 -14.18
CA LEU A 69 -4.60 0.15 -13.97
C LEU A 69 -3.33 -0.15 -13.16
N THR A 70 -2.31 0.69 -13.29
CA THR A 70 -1.23 0.80 -12.30
C THR A 70 -1.69 1.62 -11.07
N LEU A 71 -0.87 1.73 -10.01
CA LEU A 71 -1.19 2.64 -8.89
C LEU A 71 -1.17 4.10 -9.34
N GLU A 72 -0.21 4.48 -10.19
CA GLU A 72 -0.17 5.83 -10.76
C GLU A 72 -1.45 6.14 -11.53
N GLU A 73 -1.90 5.22 -12.39
CA GLU A 73 -3.13 5.38 -13.16
C GLU A 73 -4.39 5.29 -12.29
N PHE A 74 -4.37 4.50 -11.21
CA PHE A 74 -5.49 4.45 -10.25
C PHE A 74 -5.68 5.82 -9.58
N PHE A 75 -4.61 6.46 -9.12
CA PHE A 75 -4.76 7.75 -8.44
C PHE A 75 -4.85 8.93 -9.41
N GLY A 76 -3.97 8.98 -10.41
CA GLY A 76 -3.89 10.08 -11.38
C GLY A 76 -4.90 10.01 -12.51
N GLY A 77 -5.46 8.82 -12.76
CA GLY A 77 -6.36 8.57 -13.88
C GLY A 77 -5.63 8.05 -15.12
N LYS A 78 -6.45 7.61 -16.09
CA LYS A 78 -6.04 7.14 -17.41
C LYS A 78 -7.09 7.58 -18.42
N ALA A 79 -6.70 8.42 -19.37
CA ALA A 79 -7.60 8.98 -20.37
C ALA A 79 -8.41 7.89 -21.08
N GLY A 80 -9.72 8.11 -21.22
CA GLY A 80 -10.65 7.15 -21.82
C GLY A 80 -10.99 5.93 -20.94
N VAL A 81 -10.35 5.74 -19.78
CA VAL A 81 -10.56 4.56 -18.92
C VAL A 81 -11.10 4.93 -17.55
N TYR A 82 -10.47 5.88 -16.86
CA TYR A 82 -10.82 6.26 -15.49
C TYR A 82 -10.29 7.66 -15.19
N ALA A 83 -11.12 8.52 -14.57
CA ALA A 83 -10.73 9.90 -14.25
C ALA A 83 -9.68 10.00 -13.13
N GLY A 84 -9.40 8.91 -12.43
CA GLY A 84 -8.50 8.87 -11.27
C GLY A 84 -9.26 8.96 -9.95
N TYR A 85 -8.67 8.36 -8.91
CA TYR A 85 -9.21 8.43 -7.55
C TYR A 85 -8.88 9.77 -6.87
N ALA A 86 -7.68 10.28 -7.10
CA ALA A 86 -7.18 11.54 -6.54
C ALA A 86 -6.38 12.29 -7.63
N PRO A 87 -7.03 12.70 -8.73
CA PRO A 87 -6.34 13.29 -9.87
C PRO A 87 -5.77 14.67 -9.53
N ALA A 88 -4.70 15.06 -10.20
CA ALA A 88 -4.05 16.36 -9.99
C ALA A 88 -4.97 17.55 -10.28
N LEU A 89 -5.95 17.38 -11.19
CA LEU A 89 -6.96 18.40 -11.50
C LEU A 89 -7.78 18.82 -10.27
N ASP A 90 -7.96 17.90 -9.32
CA ASP A 90 -8.65 18.15 -8.06
C ASP A 90 -7.72 18.75 -6.98
N ARG A 91 -6.55 19.27 -7.38
CA ARG A 91 -5.47 19.76 -6.51
C ARG A 91 -4.89 18.71 -5.57
N ASN A 92 -4.94 17.44 -5.99
CA ASN A 92 -4.28 16.33 -5.29
C ASN A 92 -2.84 16.12 -5.81
N ASP A 93 -2.08 15.31 -5.09
CA ASP A 93 -0.80 14.75 -5.55
C ASP A 93 -0.96 13.23 -5.78
N PRO A 94 -1.36 12.80 -6.99
CA PRO A 94 -1.63 11.39 -7.27
C PRO A 94 -0.39 10.49 -7.09
N ILE A 95 0.81 11.02 -7.35
CA ILE A 95 2.06 10.27 -7.18
C ILE A 95 2.35 10.01 -5.70
N ARG A 96 2.07 10.99 -4.83
CA ARG A 96 2.15 10.79 -3.38
C ARG A 96 1.19 9.71 -2.88
N TYR A 97 -0.04 9.70 -3.37
CA TYR A 97 -1.00 8.62 -3.07
C TYR A 97 -0.47 7.26 -3.55
N ALA A 98 -0.04 7.18 -4.81
CA ALA A 98 0.49 5.95 -5.40
C ALA A 98 1.68 5.39 -4.60
N ARG A 99 2.65 6.23 -4.25
CA ARG A 99 3.83 5.82 -3.45
C ARG A 99 3.45 5.37 -2.05
N PHE A 100 2.55 6.08 -1.38
CA PHE A 100 2.12 5.73 -0.03
C PHE A 100 1.41 4.37 0.00
N VAL A 101 0.46 4.17 -0.92
CA VAL A 101 -0.27 2.91 -1.03
C VAL A 101 0.63 1.77 -1.51
N GLY A 102 1.48 2.02 -2.51
CA GLY A 102 2.48 1.05 -3.00
C GLY A 102 3.39 0.56 -1.89
N LYS A 103 3.93 1.47 -1.07
CA LYS A 103 4.74 1.11 0.12
C LYS A 103 3.95 0.24 1.11
N ARG A 104 2.67 0.55 1.36
CA ARG A 104 1.85 -0.21 2.31
C ARG A 104 1.50 -1.61 1.79
N LEU A 105 1.40 -1.76 0.48
CA LEU A 105 1.09 -3.02 -0.20
C LEU A 105 2.35 -3.83 -0.59
N GLY A 106 3.53 -3.22 -0.55
CA GLY A 106 4.78 -3.85 -0.97
C GLY A 106 4.91 -4.01 -2.49
N VAL A 107 4.32 -3.10 -3.27
CA VAL A 107 4.32 -3.15 -4.74
C VAL A 107 4.81 -1.83 -5.34
N ASP A 108 5.44 -1.89 -6.50
CA ASP A 108 5.86 -0.70 -7.24
C ASP A 108 4.65 0.04 -7.83
N ILE A 109 4.75 1.36 -7.96
CA ILE A 109 3.65 2.20 -8.45
C ILE A 109 3.29 1.92 -9.92
N SER A 110 4.21 1.36 -10.71
CA SER A 110 3.97 0.91 -12.08
C SER A 110 3.39 -0.52 -12.16
N THR A 111 3.21 -1.21 -11.02
CA THR A 111 2.65 -2.56 -10.98
C THR A 111 1.16 -2.51 -11.35
N ARG A 112 0.75 -3.39 -12.28
CA ARG A 112 -0.67 -3.52 -12.65
C ARG A 112 -1.48 -4.17 -11.52
N LEU A 113 -2.56 -3.52 -11.12
CA LEU A 113 -3.36 -3.92 -9.96
C LEU A 113 -4.17 -5.21 -10.18
N ASP A 114 -4.59 -5.49 -11.41
CA ASP A 114 -5.30 -6.73 -11.78
C ASP A 114 -4.44 -7.98 -11.51
N THR A 115 -3.12 -7.89 -11.74
CA THR A 115 -2.18 -9.00 -11.49
C THR A 115 -2.03 -9.36 -10.02
N LEU A 116 -2.24 -8.39 -9.12
CA LEU A 116 -2.14 -8.58 -7.67
C LEU A 116 -3.34 -9.36 -7.10
N THR A 117 -4.45 -9.39 -7.84
CA THR A 117 -5.64 -10.18 -7.48
C THR A 117 -5.44 -11.67 -7.79
N LEU A 118 -4.56 -11.99 -8.75
CA LEU A 118 -4.23 -13.37 -9.16
C LEU A 118 -3.16 -14.03 -8.28
N GLN A 119 -2.36 -13.26 -7.54
CA GLN A 119 -1.26 -13.76 -6.69
C GLN A 119 -1.67 -14.15 -5.27
N ALA A 120 -2.95 -14.26 -4.94
CA ALA A 120 -3.42 -14.67 -3.60
C ALA A 120 -3.16 -16.15 -3.24
N SER A 121 -2.31 -16.87 -3.98
CA SER A 121 -1.72 -18.14 -3.54
C SER A 121 -0.28 -17.90 -3.10
N PRO A 122 0.20 -18.49 -1.99
CA PRO A 122 1.56 -18.28 -1.53
C PRO A 122 2.53 -18.67 -2.66
N PRO A 123 3.65 -17.94 -2.84
CA PRO A 123 4.68 -18.37 -3.77
C PRO A 123 5.12 -19.76 -3.33
N ARG A 124 4.85 -20.79 -4.16
CA ARG A 124 5.51 -22.08 -3.98
C ARG A 124 7.02 -21.78 -3.98
N PRO A 125 7.79 -22.29 -2.99
CA PRO A 125 9.23 -22.19 -3.09
C PRO A 125 9.61 -22.82 -4.44
N ARG A 126 10.26 -22.05 -5.31
CA ARG A 126 10.84 -22.60 -6.53
C ARG A 126 11.76 -23.73 -6.07
N LYS A 127 11.39 -24.98 -6.32
CA LYS A 127 12.31 -26.11 -6.19
C LYS A 127 13.46 -25.83 -7.15
N ALA A 128 14.59 -25.38 -6.62
CA ALA A 128 15.86 -25.41 -7.34
C ALA A 128 16.09 -26.85 -7.79
N ARG A 129 16.01 -27.07 -9.11
CA ARG A 129 16.14 -28.39 -9.71
C ARG A 129 17.60 -28.61 -10.10
N GLY A 130 18.26 -29.51 -9.36
CA GLY A 130 19.46 -30.27 -9.74
C GLY A 130 20.79 -29.49 -9.64
N ARG A 131 21.89 -30.04 -9.13
CA ARG A 131 22.37 -31.43 -9.11
C ARG A 131 23.23 -31.71 -7.87
N ARG A 132 23.14 -32.93 -7.34
CA ARG A 132 24.16 -33.60 -6.48
C ARG A 132 25.41 -33.87 -7.35
N SER A 133 26.65 -33.86 -6.86
CA SER A 133 27.25 -34.82 -5.91
C SER A 133 28.61 -34.32 -5.36
N ARG A 134 28.98 -34.76 -4.14
CA ARG A 134 30.27 -34.61 -3.40
C ARG A 134 31.36 -35.59 -3.96
N PRO A 135 32.57 -35.84 -3.35
CA PRO A 135 33.31 -35.20 -2.22
C PRO A 135 34.86 -35.05 -2.33
N SER A 136 35.46 -34.48 -1.26
CA SER A 136 36.83 -34.67 -0.67
C SER A 136 37.99 -33.82 -1.25
N SER A 137 39.01 -33.33 -0.51
CA SER A 137 39.57 -33.58 0.84
C SER A 137 40.52 -32.43 1.29
N SER A 138 40.64 -32.22 2.62
CA SER A 138 41.82 -31.83 3.42
C SER A 138 42.75 -30.66 3.00
N THR A 139 43.03 -29.70 3.90
CA THR A 139 44.34 -29.47 4.58
C THR A 139 44.30 -28.31 5.61
N LYS A 140 45.14 -28.46 6.63
CA LYS A 140 45.46 -27.69 7.87
C LYS A 140 45.80 -26.19 7.76
N GLY A 141 45.74 -25.50 8.93
CA GLY A 141 46.59 -24.35 9.32
C GLY A 141 45.79 -23.22 10.00
N ALA A 142 45.68 -23.12 11.34
CA ALA A 142 46.65 -22.59 12.33
C ALA A 142 46.69 -21.05 12.47
N ALA A 143 46.67 -20.60 13.74
CA ALA A 143 47.11 -19.33 14.33
C ALA A 143 46.10 -18.16 14.52
N SER A 144 45.69 -17.97 15.79
CA SER A 144 45.48 -16.65 16.43
C SER A 144 46.84 -16.05 16.82
N PRO A 145 46.96 -14.71 17.02
CA PRO A 145 46.79 -14.17 18.38
C PRO A 145 46.18 -12.74 18.48
N SER A 146 45.66 -12.44 19.69
CA SER A 146 45.68 -11.17 20.49
C SER A 146 45.69 -9.79 19.78
N ARG A 147 45.00 -8.72 20.22
CA ARG A 147 44.86 -8.16 21.59
C ARG A 147 44.00 -6.87 21.54
N SER A 148 43.27 -6.56 22.64
CA SER A 148 42.97 -5.23 23.27
C SER A 148 42.42 -4.02 22.48
N LEU A 149 41.62 -3.05 23.00
CA LEU A 149 40.75 -2.81 24.17
C LEU A 149 40.08 -1.39 23.92
N LEU A 150 38.80 -1.21 24.28
CA LEU A 150 38.09 0.04 24.75
C LEU A 150 37.77 1.21 23.76
N PRO A 151 36.92 2.21 24.14
CA PRO A 151 35.44 2.24 24.26
C PRO A 151 34.79 3.42 23.46
N PRO A 152 33.45 3.62 23.43
CA PRO A 152 32.83 4.69 22.63
C PRO A 152 32.72 6.07 23.34
N PRO A 153 32.74 7.20 22.60
CA PRO A 153 32.41 8.54 23.12
C PRO A 153 30.92 8.96 22.90
N PRO A 154 30.45 10.06 23.53
CA PRO A 154 29.16 10.13 24.21
C PRO A 154 27.99 10.80 23.45
N ARG A 155 26.78 10.68 24.04
CA ARG A 155 25.57 11.44 23.71
C ARG A 155 25.70 12.90 24.15
N SER A 156 25.17 13.83 23.33
CA SER A 156 24.84 15.19 23.74
C SER A 156 23.36 15.48 23.46
N ALA A 157 22.72 16.09 24.45
CA ALA A 157 21.35 16.55 24.46
C ALA A 157 21.23 17.97 23.88
N SER A 158 20.06 18.29 23.34
CA SER A 158 19.37 19.58 23.47
C SER A 158 17.89 19.34 23.21
#